data_AF-A4AHT3-F1
#
_entry.id   AF-A4AHT3-F1
#
_cell.length_a   1.000
_cell.length_b   1.000
_cell.length_c   1.000
_cell.angle_alpha   90.00
_cell.angle_beta   90.00
_cell.angle_gamma   90.00
#
_symmetry.space_group_name_H-M   'P 1'
#
loop_
_entity.id
_entity.type
_entity.pdbx_description
1 polymer ?
#
loop_
_entity_poly.entity_id
_entity_poly.type
_entity_poly.pdbx_seq_one_letter_code
_entity_poly.pdbx_strand_id
1 'polypeptide(L)'
;METLTVLLGLVALATALGLVWRARTGRIQRARTSATDADNRISIAGAPEFGTRITLLQFSTEVCTPCKTTHTLLSGLASELDNGTGAVVHVDIDVTSRPEIANQFKLLQSPTTFILDGNGVLQARIGGAPKINDVRAELDRMLSPAFV
;
A
#
# COMPACT_ATOMS: atom_id res chain seq x y z
N MET A 1 5.25 -26.45 39.00
CA MET A 1 5.96 -25.18 38.73
C MET A 1 6.49 -25.13 37.30
N GLU A 2 7.02 -26.23 36.78
CA GLU A 2 7.59 -26.32 35.41
C GLU A 2 6.59 -26.00 34.28
N THR A 3 5.35 -26.49 34.38
CA THR A 3 4.30 -26.19 33.39
C THR A 3 3.94 -24.71 33.35
N LEU A 4 3.98 -24.03 34.49
CA LEU A 4 3.64 -22.61 34.63
C LEU A 4 4.73 -21.72 34.03
N THR A 5 6.00 -22.08 34.21
CA THR A 5 7.13 -21.40 33.55
C THR A 5 7.13 -21.60 32.04
N VAL A 6 6.81 -22.80 31.54
CA VAL A 6 6.71 -23.06 30.10
C VAL A 6 5.54 -22.28 29.49
N LEU A 7 4.38 -22.25 30.15
CA LEU A 7 3.22 -21.47 29.70
C LEU A 7 3.53 -19.98 29.65
N LEU A 8 4.11 -19.41 30.72
CA LEU A 8 4.50 -17.99 30.75
C LEU A 8 5.52 -17.65 29.67
N GLY A 9 6.52 -18.51 29.48
CA GLY A 9 7.52 -18.34 28.42
C GLY A 9 6.90 -18.34 27.03
N LEU A 10 5.97 -19.26 26.76
CA LEU A 10 5.29 -19.38 25.47
C LEU A 10 4.39 -18.17 25.19
N VAL A 11 3.63 -17.71 26.18
CA VAL A 11 2.79 -16.50 26.07
C VAL A 11 3.64 -15.25 25.84
N ALA A 12 4.75 -15.09 26.58
CA ALA A 12 5.66 -13.97 26.40
C ALA A 12 6.27 -13.97 24.99
N LEU A 13 6.71 -15.14 24.50
CA LEU A 13 7.28 -15.28 23.16
C LEU A 13 6.23 -14.97 22.07
N ALA A 14 5.03 -15.54 22.19
CA ALA A 14 3.95 -15.30 21.23
C ALA A 14 3.55 -13.81 21.19
N THR A 15 3.50 -13.14 22.35
CA THR A 15 3.17 -11.72 22.45
C THR A 15 4.27 -10.85 21.82
N ALA A 16 5.52 -11.15 22.12
CA ALA A 16 6.66 -10.45 21.52
C ALA A 16 6.69 -10.62 19.99
N LEU A 17 6.50 -11.86 19.49
CA LEU A 17 6.42 -12.14 18.06
C LEU A 17 5.24 -11.40 17.40
N GLY A 18 4.06 -11.41 18.03
CA GLY A 18 2.89 -10.69 17.54
C GLY A 18 3.11 -9.18 17.47
N LEU A 19 3.72 -8.59 18.49
CA LEU A 19 4.06 -7.15 18.50
C LEU A 19 5.11 -6.80 17.45
N VAL A 20 6.14 -7.63 17.28
CA VAL A 20 7.16 -7.43 16.23
C VAL A 20 6.53 -7.53 14.84
N TRP A 21 5.63 -8.48 14.63
CA TRP A 21 4.95 -8.64 13.33
C TRP A 21 4.03 -7.45 13.05
N ARG A 22 3.24 -7.02 14.03
CA ARG A 22 2.38 -5.82 13.95
C ARG A 22 3.17 -4.53 13.76
N ALA A 23 4.37 -4.42 14.32
CA ALA A 23 5.22 -3.24 14.12
C ALA A 23 5.86 -3.20 12.72
N ARG A 24 5.96 -4.35 12.05
CA ARG A 24 6.53 -4.47 10.70
C ARG A 24 5.51 -4.30 9.58
N THR A 25 4.22 -4.49 9.85
CA THR A 25 3.14 -4.22 8.89
C THR A 25 2.92 -2.72 8.69
N GLY A 26 2.45 -2.32 7.50
CA GLY A 26 2.18 -0.93 7.14
C GLY A 26 3.42 -0.07 6.84
N ARG A 27 4.62 -0.65 6.74
CA ARG A 27 5.84 0.08 6.37
C ARG A 27 5.91 0.30 4.86
N ILE A 28 6.31 1.52 4.47
CA ILE A 28 6.59 1.87 3.08
C ILE A 28 7.89 1.19 2.64
N GLN A 29 7.77 0.24 1.73
CA GLN A 29 8.88 -0.35 0.98
C GLN A 29 8.99 0.39 -0.34
N ARG A 30 9.97 1.28 -0.46
CA ARG A 30 10.26 1.93 -1.75
C ARG A 30 10.65 0.86 -2.76
N ALA A 31 10.15 1.00 -3.99
CA ALA A 31 10.61 0.14 -5.06
C ALA A 31 12.13 0.36 -5.20
N ARG A 32 12.90 -0.73 -5.21
CA ARG A 32 14.32 -0.60 -5.58
C ARG A 32 14.30 -0.23 -7.06
N THR A 33 14.81 0.95 -7.40
CA THR A 33 15.10 1.37 -8.77
C THR A 33 16.07 0.35 -9.38
N SER A 34 15.53 -0.72 -9.95
CA SER A 34 16.27 -1.57 -10.87
C SER A 34 16.28 -0.82 -12.20
N ALA A 35 17.43 -0.80 -12.88
CA ALA A 35 17.81 0.11 -13.96
C ALA A 35 16.97 0.00 -15.26
N THR A 36 15.71 -0.40 -15.19
CA THR A 36 14.77 -0.44 -16.32
C THR A 36 13.38 -0.07 -15.79
N ASP A 37 13.08 1.23 -15.77
CA ASP A 37 11.77 1.79 -15.36
C ASP A 37 10.58 1.16 -16.10
N ALA A 38 10.80 0.57 -17.27
CA ALA A 38 9.78 -0.11 -18.06
C ALA A 38 9.23 -1.39 -17.42
N ASP A 39 10.00 -2.11 -16.60
CA ASP A 39 9.55 -3.36 -15.94
C ASP A 39 8.70 -3.06 -14.68
N ASN A 40 8.76 -1.82 -14.20
CA ASN A 40 8.08 -1.39 -12.98
C ASN A 40 6.83 -0.53 -13.27
N ARG A 41 6.46 -0.39 -14.56
CA ARG A 41 5.23 0.26 -14.97
C ARG A 41 4.05 -0.67 -14.76
N ILE A 42 3.12 -0.24 -13.91
CA ILE A 42 1.94 -1.02 -13.56
C ILE A 42 0.89 -0.81 -14.65
N SER A 43 0.47 -1.89 -15.29
CA SER A 43 -0.67 -1.90 -16.20
C SER A 43 -1.60 -3.02 -15.79
N ILE A 44 -2.86 -2.66 -15.52
CA ILE A 44 -3.91 -3.59 -15.11
C ILE A 44 -5.06 -3.44 -16.09
N ALA A 45 -5.47 -4.54 -16.72
CA ALA A 45 -6.57 -4.54 -17.66
C ALA A 45 -7.88 -4.11 -16.97
N GLY A 46 -8.51 -3.06 -17.50
CA GLY A 46 -9.77 -2.52 -16.97
C GLY A 46 -9.62 -1.75 -15.66
N ALA A 47 -8.42 -1.33 -15.29
CA ALA A 47 -8.26 -0.35 -14.21
C ALA A 47 -8.79 1.04 -14.65
N PRO A 48 -9.36 1.82 -13.71
CA PRO A 48 -9.66 3.23 -13.93
C PRO A 48 -8.43 4.05 -14.36
N GLU A 49 -8.67 5.25 -14.90
CA GLU A 49 -7.60 6.16 -15.28
C GLU A 49 -6.72 6.54 -14.08
N PHE A 50 -5.41 6.58 -14.33
CA PHE A 50 -4.42 7.00 -13.35
C PHE A 50 -4.32 8.53 -13.33
N GLY A 51 -3.99 9.07 -12.15
CA GLY A 51 -3.75 10.49 -11.97
C GLY A 51 -2.54 10.96 -12.77
N THR A 52 -2.57 12.21 -13.24
CA THR A 52 -1.53 12.75 -14.13
C THR A 52 -0.18 12.96 -13.44
N ARG A 53 -0.14 13.02 -12.10
CA ARG A 53 1.11 13.12 -11.31
C ARG A 53 1.30 11.94 -10.37
N ILE A 54 0.26 11.56 -9.63
CA ILE A 54 0.35 10.50 -8.63
C ILE A 54 -0.92 9.66 -8.64
N THR A 55 -0.74 8.34 -8.52
CA THR A 55 -1.85 7.42 -8.28
C THR A 55 -1.61 6.60 -7.02
N LEU A 56 -2.58 6.64 -6.11
CA LEU A 56 -2.66 5.75 -4.95
C LEU A 56 -3.48 4.52 -5.34
N LEU A 57 -2.81 3.45 -5.74
CA LEU A 57 -3.46 2.21 -6.18
C LEU A 57 -3.59 1.23 -5.00
N GLN A 58 -4.80 1.00 -4.53
CA GLN A 58 -5.10 0.03 -3.50
C GLN A 58 -5.58 -1.29 -4.12
N PHE A 59 -5.07 -2.41 -3.62
CA PHE A 59 -5.62 -3.73 -3.86
C PHE A 59 -6.41 -4.17 -2.64
N SER A 60 -7.66 -4.57 -2.85
CA SER A 60 -8.60 -4.97 -1.82
C SER A 60 -9.26 -6.31 -2.13
N THR A 61 -10.03 -6.82 -1.17
CA THR A 61 -10.92 -7.96 -1.35
C THR A 61 -12.29 -7.66 -0.76
N GLU A 62 -13.33 -8.33 -1.26
CA GLU A 62 -14.75 -8.09 -0.96
C GLU A 62 -15.04 -8.12 0.55
N VAL A 63 -14.39 -9.04 1.27
CA VAL A 63 -14.56 -9.27 2.71
C VAL A 63 -13.38 -8.77 3.54
N CYS A 64 -12.84 -7.60 3.20
CA CYS A 64 -11.73 -6.98 3.92
C CYS A 64 -12.17 -5.73 4.70
N THR A 65 -12.46 -5.87 6.00
CA THR A 65 -12.75 -4.73 6.90
C THR A 65 -11.69 -3.62 6.87
N PRO A 66 -10.37 -3.90 7.03
CA PRO A 66 -9.35 -2.85 7.03
C PRO A 66 -9.22 -2.15 5.65
N CYS A 67 -9.65 -2.78 4.56
CA CYS A 67 -9.63 -2.20 3.23
C CYS A 67 -10.62 -1.03 3.12
N LYS A 68 -11.80 -1.13 3.75
CA LYS A 68 -12.79 -0.04 3.75
C LYS A 68 -12.28 1.21 4.45
N THR A 69 -11.66 1.05 5.62
CA THR A 69 -11.03 2.17 6.34
C THR A 69 -9.89 2.78 5.52
N THR A 70 -9.05 1.93 4.91
CA THR A 70 -7.94 2.39 4.06
C THR A 70 -8.44 3.16 2.84
N HIS A 71 -9.51 2.69 2.19
CA HIS A 71 -10.14 3.35 1.06
C HIS A 71 -10.55 4.78 1.44
N THR A 72 -11.31 4.95 2.53
CA THR A 72 -11.75 6.29 2.98
C THR A 72 -10.57 7.23 3.30
N LEU A 73 -9.51 6.69 3.90
CA LEU A 73 -8.33 7.49 4.22
C LEU A 73 -7.54 7.93 2.98
N LEU A 74 -7.32 7.01 2.03
CA LEU A 74 -6.56 7.31 0.82
C LEU A 74 -7.36 8.16 -0.17
N SER A 75 -8.66 7.93 -0.31
CA SER A 75 -9.53 8.75 -1.15
C SER A 75 -9.65 10.17 -0.60
N GLY A 76 -9.79 10.33 0.72
CA GLY A 76 -9.78 11.63 1.38
C GLY A 76 -8.47 12.39 1.16
N LEU A 77 -7.33 11.71 1.29
CA LEU A 77 -6.01 12.32 1.06
C LEU A 77 -5.78 12.68 -0.41
N ALA A 78 -6.23 11.84 -1.35
CA ALA A 78 -6.14 12.14 -2.78
C ALA A 78 -6.96 13.40 -3.11
N SER A 79 -8.22 13.48 -2.66
CA SER A 79 -9.07 14.66 -2.86
C SER A 79 -8.50 15.93 -2.23
N GLU A 80 -7.86 15.83 -1.06
CA GLU A 80 -7.19 16.96 -0.38
C GLU A 80 -6.04 17.52 -1.24
N LEU A 81 -5.20 16.65 -1.81
CA LEU A 81 -4.00 17.05 -2.55
C LEU A 81 -4.28 17.39 -4.02
N ASP A 82 -5.32 16.82 -4.61
CA ASP A 82 -5.68 17.01 -6.00
C ASP A 82 -6.07 18.46 -6.33
N ASN A 83 -6.70 19.14 -5.38
CA ASN A 83 -7.23 20.50 -5.56
C ASN A 83 -8.14 20.66 -6.81
N GLY A 84 -8.77 19.57 -7.28
CA GLY A 84 -9.67 19.56 -8.44
C GLY A 84 -8.96 19.49 -9.80
N THR A 85 -7.70 19.09 -9.85
CA THR A 85 -6.88 19.06 -11.08
C THR A 85 -6.78 17.68 -11.74
N GLY A 86 -7.21 16.61 -11.06
CA GLY A 86 -6.98 15.22 -11.51
C GLY A 86 -5.50 14.79 -11.47
N ALA A 87 -4.65 15.52 -10.76
CA ALA A 87 -3.24 15.21 -10.57
C ALA A 87 -3.01 14.04 -9.60
N VAL A 88 -3.83 13.93 -8.56
CA VAL A 88 -3.70 12.88 -7.53
C VAL A 88 -5.00 12.08 -7.45
N VAL A 89 -4.95 10.81 -7.81
CA VAL A 89 -6.13 9.94 -7.85
C VAL A 89 -5.93 8.72 -6.96
N HIS A 90 -6.98 8.31 -6.26
CA HIS A 90 -7.03 7.02 -5.57
C HIS A 90 -7.84 6.02 -6.40
N VAL A 91 -7.26 4.84 -6.63
CA VAL A 91 -7.86 3.76 -7.41
C VAL A 91 -7.88 2.51 -6.54
N ASP A 92 -9.04 1.90 -6.35
CA ASP A 92 -9.19 0.62 -5.66
C ASP A 92 -9.50 -0.49 -6.66
N ILE A 93 -8.72 -1.58 -6.59
CA ILE A 93 -8.88 -2.77 -7.41
C ILE A 93 -9.22 -3.94 -6.50
N ASP A 94 -10.45 -4.42 -6.63
CA ASP A 94 -10.89 -5.65 -5.99
C ASP A 94 -10.27 -6.86 -6.73
N VAL A 95 -9.45 -7.62 -6.03
CA VAL A 95 -8.80 -8.83 -6.56
C VAL A 95 -9.50 -10.13 -6.16
N THR A 96 -10.67 -10.07 -5.52
CA THR A 96 -11.42 -11.25 -5.04
C THR A 96 -11.69 -12.26 -6.14
N SER A 97 -12.11 -11.78 -7.31
CA SER A 97 -12.41 -12.58 -8.49
C SER A 97 -11.29 -12.55 -9.55
N ARG A 98 -10.11 -12.02 -9.19
CA ARG A 98 -8.96 -11.79 -10.09
C ARG A 98 -7.63 -12.24 -9.47
N PRO A 99 -7.47 -13.54 -9.13
CA PRO A 99 -6.27 -14.06 -8.46
C PRO A 99 -4.98 -13.92 -9.30
N GLU A 100 -5.10 -13.82 -10.63
CA GLU A 100 -3.99 -13.56 -11.54
C GLU A 100 -3.29 -12.23 -11.25
N ILE A 101 -4.05 -11.17 -10.94
CA ILE A 101 -3.51 -9.86 -10.56
C ILE A 101 -2.78 -9.97 -9.22
N ALA A 102 -3.38 -10.66 -8.26
CA ALA A 102 -2.77 -10.86 -6.95
C ALA A 102 -1.43 -11.62 -7.04
N ASN A 103 -1.35 -12.64 -7.89
CA ASN A 103 -0.14 -13.41 -8.12
C ASN A 103 0.92 -12.62 -8.89
N GLN A 104 0.53 -11.90 -9.95
CA GLN A 104 1.43 -11.08 -10.75
C GLN A 104 2.18 -10.06 -9.88
N PHE A 105 1.49 -9.37 -8.98
CA PHE A 105 2.08 -8.37 -8.09
C PHE A 105 2.56 -8.95 -6.75
N LYS A 106 2.49 -10.28 -6.58
CA LYS A 106 2.88 -11.01 -5.36
C LYS A 106 2.25 -10.38 -4.12
N LEU A 107 0.94 -10.19 -4.12
CA LEU A 107 0.19 -9.60 -3.01
C LEU A 107 0.17 -10.60 -1.84
N LEU A 108 1.00 -10.35 -0.82
CA LEU A 108 1.14 -11.25 0.34
C LEU A 108 0.14 -10.98 1.46
N GLN A 109 -0.51 -9.81 1.45
CA GLN A 109 -1.45 -9.37 2.49
C GLN A 109 -2.39 -8.29 1.94
N SER A 110 -3.58 -8.18 2.53
CA SER A 110 -4.55 -7.11 2.26
C SER A 110 -4.69 -6.15 3.44
N PRO A 111 -4.99 -4.86 3.22
CA PRO A 111 -4.85 -4.17 1.93
C PRO A 111 -3.39 -4.07 1.51
N THR A 112 -3.12 -3.93 0.21
CA THR A 112 -1.79 -3.52 -0.28
C THR A 112 -1.97 -2.26 -1.11
N THR A 113 -1.17 -1.23 -0.85
CA THR A 113 -1.22 0.05 -1.57
C THR A 113 0.08 0.29 -2.30
N PHE A 114 -0.03 0.63 -3.58
CA PHE A 114 1.05 1.08 -4.45
C PHE A 114 0.92 2.60 -4.65
N ILE A 115 2.05 3.29 -4.65
CA ILE A 115 2.15 4.70 -5.01
C ILE A 115 2.84 4.75 -6.37
N LEU A 116 2.11 5.21 -7.38
CA LEU A 116 2.58 5.33 -8.75
C LEU A 116 2.80 6.81 -9.09
N ASP A 117 3.75 7.09 -9.98
CA ASP A 117 3.85 8.40 -10.62
C ASP A 117 2.89 8.54 -11.81
N GLY A 118 2.91 9.70 -12.48
CA GLY A 118 2.05 10.02 -13.62
C GLY A 118 2.26 9.14 -14.85
N ASN A 119 3.38 8.40 -14.92
CA ASN A 119 3.65 7.42 -15.98
C ASN A 119 3.18 6.01 -15.60
N GLY A 120 2.62 5.84 -14.40
CA GLY A 120 2.22 4.56 -13.84
C GLY A 120 3.38 3.72 -13.31
N VAL A 121 4.56 4.31 -13.07
CA VAL A 121 5.72 3.59 -12.53
C VAL A 121 5.59 3.49 -11.00
N LEU A 122 5.83 2.30 -10.47
CA LEU A 122 5.74 2.04 -9.04
C LEU A 122 6.90 2.69 -8.27
N GLN A 123 6.59 3.71 -7.48
CA GLN A 123 7.56 4.41 -6.64
C GLN A 123 7.64 3.78 -5.25
N ALA A 124 6.50 3.39 -4.68
CA ALA A 124 6.47 2.76 -3.37
C ALA A 124 5.37 1.72 -3.22
N ARG A 125 5.62 0.73 -2.36
CA ARG A 125 4.69 -0.34 -2.02
C ARG A 125 4.49 -0.39 -0.50
N ILE A 126 3.25 -0.57 -0.08
CA ILE A 126 2.84 -0.64 1.32
C ILE A 126 1.98 -1.89 1.50
N GLY A 127 2.45 -2.83 2.33
CA GLY A 127 1.67 -4.00 2.71
C GLY A 127 0.96 -3.78 4.04
N GLY A 128 -0.34 -4.05 4.08
CA GLY A 128 -1.21 -3.84 5.23
C GLY A 128 -1.78 -2.42 5.27
N ALA A 129 -2.52 -2.10 6.35
CA ALA A 129 -3.09 -0.78 6.54
C ALA A 129 -1.98 0.30 6.55
N PRO A 130 -2.06 1.31 5.67
CA PRO A 130 -1.03 2.33 5.58
C PRO A 130 -1.07 3.27 6.78
N LYS A 131 0.11 3.75 7.18
CA LYS A 131 0.22 4.86 8.14
C LYS A 131 0.05 6.17 7.39
N ILE A 132 -1.02 6.90 7.67
CA ILE A 132 -1.38 8.10 6.91
C ILE A 132 -0.27 9.17 6.88
N ASN A 133 0.46 9.33 7.98
CA ASN A 133 1.58 10.28 8.05
C ASN A 133 2.74 9.88 7.14
N ASP A 134 3.04 8.58 7.04
CA ASP A 134 4.10 8.08 6.16
C ASP A 134 3.70 8.25 4.69
N VAL A 135 2.43 7.99 4.36
CA VAL A 135 1.89 8.21 3.01
C VAL A 135 1.98 9.69 2.63
N ARG A 136 1.50 10.58 3.50
CA ARG A 136 1.58 12.04 3.26
C ARG A 136 3.03 12.50 3.04
N ALA A 137 3.95 12.07 3.90
CA ALA A 137 5.38 12.41 3.76
C ALA A 137 6.01 11.86 2.46
N GLU A 138 5.54 10.74 1.94
CA GLU A 138 5.98 10.22 0.64
C GLU A 138 5.40 11.03 -0.53
N LEU A 139 4.11 11.38 -0.45
CA LEU A 139 3.44 12.22 -1.44
C LEU A 139 4.05 13.63 -1.52
N ASP A 140 4.31 14.26 -0.37
CA ASP A 140 4.97 15.57 -0.30
C ASP A 140 6.34 15.55 -0.99
N ARG A 141 7.08 14.44 -0.84
CA ARG A 141 8.38 14.27 -1.52
C ARG A 141 8.22 14.14 -3.03
N MET A 142 7.22 13.41 -3.51
CA MET A 142 6.96 13.23 -4.95
C MET A 142 6.39 14.49 -5.61
N LEU A 143 5.60 15.29 -4.87
CA LEU A 143 5.04 16.55 -5.36
C LEU A 143 6.06 17.70 -5.33
N SER A 144 7.12 17.57 -4.53
CA SER A 144 8.20 18.55 -4.43
C SER A 144 8.90 18.76 -5.79
N PRO A 145 9.34 20.00 -6.10
CA PRO A 145 9.85 20.38 -7.42
C PRO A 145 11.16 19.69 -7.84
N ALA A 146 11.79 18.92 -6.96
CA ALA A 146 12.97 18.11 -7.30
C ALA A 146 12.65 16.86 -8.13
N PHE A 147 11.37 16.52 -8.29
CA PHE A 147 10.90 15.35 -9.05
C PHE A 147 10.26 15.71 -10.41
N VAL A 148 10.16 17.02 -10.74
CA VAL A 148 9.59 17.52 -12.01
C VAL A 148 10.69 17.98 -12.95
#